data_AF-A0AAN8KRR4-F1
#
_entry.id   AF-A0AAN8KRR4-F1
#
_cell.length_a   1.000
_cell.length_b   1.000
_cell.length_c   1.000
_cell.angle_alpha   90.00
_cell.angle_beta   90.00
_cell.angle_gamma   90.00
#
_symmetry.space_group_name_H-M   'P 1'
#
loop_
_entity.id
_entity.type
_entity.pdbx_description
1 polymer ?
#
loop_
_entity_poly.entity_id
_entity_poly.type
_entity_poly.pdbx_seq_one_letter_code
_entity_poly.pdbx_strand_id
1 'polypeptide(L)'
;MIIRYAQLLHTYQALCLEMRMCSVVLGGLLLNTQSALAITAARNQHRLNMSFTVEERGNPNTMSYRLFFKNADGKYVSPFHDIPMYADESQNIFHVVVEVPRWTNSKMEIATKDPLNPIKQDVKKGNLRYVANVFPHKGYIWNYGAIPQTWEDPGHKDGDTGCCGDNDPIDVCEIGTKVCSRGEVIKVKVLGVLAMIDEGETDWKVMAINVEDPEAKDLNNIGDIQRLKPGYLEATVDWFRRYKVPDGKPENQFAFNGQFKDKDFAIETIKSTHRFWKALISENTNAGGLNCKNTCVSAGDSPFCCSTDEAKAVVGGTSPCGTEDPIPCSVDKWFYYENSSYAFPVNCQILTCHTRRKPGPKVTIRSVRATDIR
;
A
#
# COMPACT_ATOMS: atom_id res chain seq x y z
N MET A 1 14.91 -81.07 26.20
CA MET A 1 13.65 -80.27 26.20
C MET A 1 13.81 -78.93 26.93
N ILE A 2 14.52 -78.89 28.08
CA ILE A 2 14.72 -77.66 28.89
C ILE A 2 15.58 -76.58 28.19
N ILE A 3 16.61 -76.96 27.42
CA ILE A 3 17.50 -75.99 26.74
C ILE A 3 16.79 -75.21 25.61
N ARG A 4 15.84 -75.85 24.90
CA ARG A 4 15.07 -75.19 23.83
C ARG A 4 14.06 -74.17 24.37
N TYR A 5 13.55 -74.38 25.59
CA TYR A 5 12.63 -73.43 26.24
C TYR A 5 13.35 -72.15 26.71
N ALA A 6 14.60 -72.27 27.19
CA ALA A 6 15.40 -71.12 27.60
C ALA A 6 15.79 -70.20 26.41
N GLN A 7 16.11 -70.79 25.26
CA GLN A 7 16.38 -70.02 24.03
C GLN A 7 15.14 -69.30 23.50
N LEU A 8 13.96 -69.93 23.61
CA LEU A 8 12.69 -69.30 23.22
C LEU A 8 12.31 -68.13 24.15
N LEU A 9 12.55 -68.26 25.46
CA LEU A 9 12.28 -67.19 26.42
C LEU A 9 13.19 -65.98 26.19
N HIS A 10 14.47 -66.22 25.90
CA HIS A 10 15.43 -65.14 25.62
C HIS A 10 15.10 -64.39 24.32
N THR A 11 14.66 -65.11 23.27
CA THR A 11 14.22 -64.45 22.02
C THR A 11 12.92 -63.67 22.24
N TYR A 12 11.98 -64.19 23.03
CA TYR A 12 10.74 -63.49 23.36
C TYR A 12 10.98 -62.22 24.18
N GLN A 13 11.90 -62.25 25.15
CA GLN A 13 12.28 -61.06 25.92
C GLN A 13 13.00 -60.01 25.07
N ALA A 14 13.84 -60.41 24.12
CA ALA A 14 14.50 -59.49 23.19
C ALA A 14 13.49 -58.79 22.26
N LEU A 15 12.54 -59.54 21.68
CA LEU A 15 11.45 -59.01 20.85
C LEU A 15 10.54 -58.04 21.64
N CYS A 16 10.22 -58.36 22.90
CA CYS A 16 9.46 -57.44 23.75
C CYS A 16 10.22 -56.14 24.08
N LEU A 17 11.56 -56.19 24.16
CA LEU A 17 12.39 -54.99 24.41
C LEU A 17 12.45 -54.08 23.16
N GLU A 18 12.63 -54.67 21.97
CA GLU A 18 12.63 -53.94 20.70
C GLU A 18 11.28 -53.27 20.43
N MET A 19 10.16 -53.97 20.68
CA MET A 19 8.83 -53.38 20.54
C MET A 19 8.60 -52.22 21.52
N ARG A 20 9.12 -52.29 22.74
CA ARG A 20 9.05 -51.18 23.71
C ARG A 20 9.90 -50.00 23.27
N MET A 21 11.12 -50.22 22.77
CA MET A 21 11.95 -49.14 22.23
C MET A 21 11.31 -48.46 21.01
N CYS A 22 10.74 -49.23 20.08
CA CYS A 22 10.07 -48.69 18.91
C CYS A 22 8.86 -47.82 19.30
N SER A 23 8.08 -48.24 20.30
CA SER A 23 6.93 -47.47 20.81
C SER A 23 7.34 -46.17 21.52
N VAL A 24 8.50 -46.13 22.19
CA VAL A 24 9.02 -44.91 22.83
C VAL A 24 9.55 -43.93 21.77
N VAL A 25 10.23 -44.41 20.74
CA VAL A 25 10.74 -43.57 19.64
C VAL A 25 9.59 -43.00 18.80
N LEU A 26 8.58 -43.80 18.45
CA LEU A 26 7.38 -43.30 17.79
C LEU A 26 6.60 -42.31 18.65
N GLY A 27 6.48 -42.57 19.96
CA GLY A 27 5.85 -41.65 20.90
C GLY A 27 6.56 -40.29 20.97
N GLY A 28 7.90 -40.29 21.01
CA GLY A 28 8.71 -39.06 20.99
C GLY A 28 8.61 -38.26 19.69
N LEU A 29 8.57 -38.95 18.53
CA LEU A 29 8.35 -38.32 17.22
C LEU A 29 6.94 -37.72 17.09
N LEU A 30 5.92 -38.40 17.61
CA LEU A 30 4.54 -37.91 17.65
C LEU A 30 4.37 -36.70 18.59
N LEU A 31 5.02 -36.71 19.75
CA LEU A 31 5.04 -35.58 20.68
C LEU A 31 5.74 -34.35 20.06
N ASN A 32 6.91 -34.53 19.43
CA ASN A 32 7.62 -33.43 18.77
C ASN A 32 6.86 -32.84 17.59
N THR A 33 6.17 -33.67 16.80
CA THR A 33 5.34 -33.19 15.68
C THR A 33 4.09 -32.48 16.17
N GLN A 34 3.42 -32.97 17.22
CA GLN A 34 2.29 -32.26 17.84
C GLN A 34 2.70 -30.93 18.47
N SER A 35 3.86 -30.85 19.14
CA SER A 35 4.38 -29.59 19.67
C SER A 35 4.77 -28.62 18.55
N ALA A 36 5.40 -29.08 17.46
CA ALA A 36 5.72 -28.25 16.31
C ALA A 36 4.46 -27.76 15.58
N LEU A 37 3.45 -28.62 15.40
CA LEU A 37 2.14 -28.26 14.85
C LEU A 37 1.40 -27.27 15.76
N ALA A 38 1.45 -27.46 17.08
CA ALA A 38 0.83 -26.54 18.04
C ALA A 38 1.53 -25.18 18.09
N ILE A 39 2.87 -25.14 18.00
CA ILE A 39 3.65 -23.88 17.91
C ILE A 39 3.37 -23.17 16.58
N THR A 40 3.23 -23.93 15.48
CA THR A 40 2.89 -23.38 14.16
C THR A 40 1.45 -22.89 14.12
N ALA A 41 0.52 -23.62 14.73
CA ALA A 41 -0.87 -23.23 14.88
C ALA A 41 -1.04 -22.03 15.82
N ALA A 42 -0.26 -21.94 16.91
CA ALA A 42 -0.25 -20.79 17.81
C ALA A 42 0.40 -19.55 17.15
N ARG A 43 1.48 -19.73 16.36
CA ARG A 43 2.04 -18.66 15.51
C ARG A 43 1.05 -18.20 14.44
N ASN A 44 0.31 -19.12 13.84
CA ASN A 44 -0.75 -18.80 12.89
C ASN A 44 -1.95 -18.12 13.56
N GLN A 45 -2.35 -18.54 14.76
CA GLN A 45 -3.40 -17.87 15.55
C GLN A 45 -2.99 -16.47 16.03
N HIS A 46 -1.71 -16.26 16.39
CA HIS A 46 -1.20 -14.91 16.70
C HIS A 46 -1.11 -14.02 15.46
N ARG A 47 -0.88 -14.59 14.26
CA ARG A 47 -0.94 -13.87 12.99
C ARG A 47 -2.37 -13.50 12.56
N LEU A 48 -3.37 -14.27 12.99
CA LEU A 48 -4.75 -14.18 12.49
C LEU A 48 -5.55 -12.96 12.98
N ASN A 49 -5.02 -12.14 13.91
CA ASN A 49 -5.70 -10.90 14.30
C ASN A 49 -4.70 -9.78 14.67
N MET A 50 -3.77 -9.48 13.77
CA MET A 50 -2.93 -8.29 13.89
C MET A 50 -3.80 -7.03 13.70
N SER A 51 -4.37 -6.53 14.79
CA SER A 51 -5.03 -5.22 14.79
C SER A 51 -3.97 -4.13 14.93
N PHE A 52 -3.96 -3.18 14.01
CA PHE A 52 -3.13 -1.98 14.09
C PHE A 52 -3.98 -0.79 14.53
N THR A 53 -3.40 0.05 15.36
CA THR A 53 -4.00 1.33 15.78
C THR A 53 -3.06 2.47 15.46
N VAL A 54 -3.58 3.69 15.48
CA VAL A 54 -2.80 4.89 15.15
C VAL A 54 -2.75 5.85 16.34
N GLU A 55 -1.67 6.62 16.42
CA GLU A 55 -1.52 7.76 17.32
C GLU A 55 -1.20 9.02 16.52
N GLU A 56 -2.08 10.01 16.64
CA GLU A 56 -1.91 11.33 16.03
C GLU A 56 -1.01 12.22 16.89
N ARG A 57 -0.09 12.92 16.23
CA ARG A 57 0.83 13.89 16.83
C ARG A 57 0.89 15.14 15.95
N GLY A 58 1.18 16.29 16.56
CA GLY A 58 1.11 17.58 15.91
C GLY A 58 -0.32 17.99 15.53
N ASN A 59 -0.45 19.12 14.88
CA ASN A 59 -1.76 19.69 14.53
C ASN A 59 -2.20 19.20 13.14
N PRO A 60 -3.40 18.62 12.97
CA PRO A 60 -3.92 18.27 11.65
C PRO A 60 -3.91 19.46 10.69
N ASN A 61 -3.70 19.18 9.39
CA ASN A 61 -3.52 20.19 8.33
C ASN A 61 -2.37 21.18 8.59
N THR A 62 -1.32 20.75 9.29
CA THR A 62 -0.06 21.50 9.46
C THR A 62 1.14 20.63 9.09
N MET A 63 2.31 21.25 8.91
CA MET A 63 3.57 20.53 8.66
C MET A 63 4.03 19.65 9.84
N SER A 64 3.49 19.88 11.04
CA SER A 64 3.83 19.11 12.24
C SER A 64 3.06 17.80 12.35
N TYR A 65 1.96 17.63 11.59
CA TYR A 65 1.10 16.47 11.71
C TYR A 65 1.83 15.17 11.37
N ARG A 66 1.71 14.18 12.24
CA ARG A 66 2.26 12.82 12.07
C ARG A 66 1.25 11.81 12.58
N LEU A 67 1.12 10.70 11.87
CA LEU A 67 0.31 9.56 12.27
C LEU A 67 1.21 8.34 12.45
N PHE A 68 1.47 7.97 13.71
CA PHE A 68 2.28 6.81 14.07
C PHE A 68 1.41 5.57 14.25
N PHE A 69 2.02 4.39 14.11
CA PHE A 69 1.31 3.11 14.18
C PHE A 69 1.69 2.34 15.43
N LYS A 70 0.75 1.60 15.98
CA LYS A 70 0.96 0.62 17.05
C LYS A 70 0.38 -0.74 16.66
N ASN A 71 1.07 -1.80 17.04
CA ASN A 71 0.53 -3.15 16.92
C ASN A 71 -0.48 -3.47 18.05
N ALA A 72 -1.00 -4.70 18.05
CA ALA A 72 -1.97 -5.16 19.05
C ALA A 72 -1.44 -5.12 20.51
N ASP A 73 -0.13 -5.19 20.71
CA ASP A 73 0.51 -5.08 22.02
C ASP A 73 0.72 -3.62 22.47
N GLY A 74 0.29 -2.64 21.65
CA GLY A 74 0.50 -1.22 21.89
C GLY A 74 1.94 -0.73 21.64
N LYS A 75 2.79 -1.56 21.03
CA LYS A 75 4.16 -1.16 20.66
C LYS A 75 4.14 -0.35 19.37
N TYR A 76 4.90 0.74 19.33
CA TYR A 76 5.08 1.51 18.10
C TYR A 76 5.77 0.67 17.03
N VAL A 77 5.28 0.78 15.80
CA VAL A 77 5.77 0.03 14.64
C VAL A 77 5.91 0.96 13.44
N SER A 78 6.86 0.66 12.56
CA SER A 78 6.95 1.33 11.25
C SER A 78 5.90 0.76 10.29
N PRO A 79 5.05 1.59 9.66
CA PRO A 79 4.14 1.11 8.63
C PRO A 79 4.86 0.68 7.36
N PHE A 80 6.12 1.11 7.16
CA PHE A 80 6.93 0.69 6.02
C PHE A 80 7.56 -0.69 6.28
N HIS A 81 8.11 -0.93 7.47
CA HIS A 81 8.98 -2.10 7.72
C HIS A 81 8.34 -3.18 8.59
N ASP A 82 7.50 -2.82 9.57
CA ASP A 82 7.05 -3.74 10.62
C ASP A 82 5.68 -4.38 10.34
N ILE A 83 4.84 -3.76 9.50
CA ILE A 83 3.57 -4.35 9.06
C ILE A 83 3.89 -5.44 8.02
N PRO A 84 3.47 -6.71 8.22
CA PRO A 84 3.77 -7.76 7.25
C PRO A 84 3.14 -7.49 5.89
N MET A 85 3.87 -7.71 4.79
CA MET A 85 3.31 -7.60 3.43
C MET A 85 2.06 -8.48 3.25
N TYR A 86 2.14 -9.75 3.66
CA TYR A 86 1.03 -10.69 3.56
C TYR A 86 0.17 -10.68 4.82
N ALA A 87 -1.14 -10.62 4.63
CA ALA A 87 -2.13 -10.98 5.64
C ALA A 87 -2.45 -12.48 5.59
N ASP A 88 -2.49 -13.06 4.39
CA ASP A 88 -2.57 -14.50 4.14
C ASP A 88 -1.78 -14.83 2.87
N GLU A 89 -0.58 -15.36 3.06
CA GLU A 89 0.33 -15.72 1.96
C GLU A 89 -0.23 -16.86 1.10
N SER A 90 -1.00 -17.79 1.69
CA SER A 90 -1.55 -18.94 0.95
C SER A 90 -2.60 -18.51 -0.08
N GLN A 91 -3.26 -17.38 0.17
CA GLN A 91 -4.30 -16.81 -0.69
C GLN A 91 -3.83 -15.57 -1.46
N ASN A 92 -2.57 -15.15 -1.32
CA ASN A 92 -2.06 -13.86 -1.80
C ASN A 92 -2.95 -12.69 -1.35
N ILE A 93 -3.33 -12.66 -0.07
CA ILE A 93 -3.98 -11.49 0.55
C ILE A 93 -2.91 -10.63 1.18
N PHE A 94 -2.90 -9.36 0.81
CA PHE A 94 -1.90 -8.39 1.21
C PHE A 94 -2.47 -7.42 2.25
N HIS A 95 -1.61 -6.92 3.14
CA HIS A 95 -1.94 -5.71 3.89
C HIS A 95 -1.75 -4.49 3.00
N VAL A 96 -2.58 -3.47 3.22
CA VAL A 96 -2.41 -2.13 2.64
C VAL A 96 -2.53 -1.12 3.76
N VAL A 97 -1.58 -0.20 3.82
CA VAL A 97 -1.63 0.96 4.71
C VAL A 97 -2.33 2.08 3.95
N VAL A 98 -3.54 2.46 4.37
CA VAL A 98 -4.31 3.51 3.72
C VAL A 98 -3.73 4.88 4.10
N GLU A 99 -3.31 5.66 3.11
CA GLU A 99 -2.73 6.99 3.30
C GLU A 99 -3.75 8.09 3.04
N VAL A 100 -4.49 7.97 1.93
CA VAL A 100 -5.45 8.97 1.47
C VAL A 100 -6.83 8.33 1.30
N PRO A 101 -7.81 8.67 2.15
CA PRO A 101 -9.19 8.25 1.99
C PRO A 101 -9.78 8.73 0.66
N ARG A 102 -10.66 7.92 0.06
CA ARG A 102 -11.37 8.31 -1.16
C ARG A 102 -12.12 9.64 -1.00
N TRP A 103 -12.08 10.45 -2.05
CA TRP A 103 -12.66 11.79 -2.17
C TRP A 103 -12.02 12.88 -1.30
N THR A 104 -10.85 12.61 -0.71
CA THR A 104 -10.03 13.61 -0.04
C THR A 104 -8.91 14.11 -0.95
N ASN A 105 -8.32 15.26 -0.59
CA ASN A 105 -7.34 15.96 -1.43
C ASN A 105 -5.94 16.03 -0.81
N SER A 106 -5.80 15.89 0.51
CA SER A 106 -4.50 15.98 1.19
C SER A 106 -3.59 14.86 0.70
N LYS A 107 -2.46 15.20 0.08
CA LYS A 107 -1.48 14.20 -0.33
C LYS A 107 -0.72 13.74 0.91
N MET A 108 -1.18 12.64 1.49
CA MET A 108 -0.57 12.00 2.64
C MET A 108 0.25 10.81 2.16
N GLU A 109 1.39 10.57 2.81
CA GLU A 109 2.33 9.50 2.45
C GLU A 109 3.06 8.99 3.70
N ILE A 110 3.46 7.73 3.68
CA ILE A 110 4.44 7.15 4.59
C ILE A 110 5.73 7.96 4.46
N ALA A 111 6.19 8.57 5.55
CA ALA A 111 7.40 9.36 5.55
C ALA A 111 8.65 8.45 5.50
N THR A 112 9.05 8.01 4.31
CA THR A 112 10.13 7.04 4.11
C THR A 112 11.49 7.44 4.70
N LYS A 113 11.68 8.73 5.00
CA LYS A 113 12.91 9.32 5.56
C LYS A 113 12.81 9.69 7.05
N ASP A 114 11.61 9.67 7.63
CA ASP A 114 11.41 10.01 9.05
C ASP A 114 11.50 8.73 9.91
N PRO A 115 12.06 8.78 11.13
CA PRO A 115 12.10 7.62 12.01
C PRO A 115 10.70 7.05 12.30
N LEU A 116 10.56 5.73 12.24
CA LEU A 116 9.29 4.99 12.35
C LEU A 116 8.27 5.27 11.22
N ASN A 117 8.68 5.98 10.17
CA ASN A 117 7.92 6.24 8.95
C ASN A 117 6.44 6.63 9.17
N PRO A 118 6.11 7.59 10.06
CA PRO A 118 4.73 8.03 10.25
C PRO A 118 4.12 8.52 8.93
N ILE A 119 2.80 8.42 8.79
CA ILE A 119 2.13 9.11 7.68
C ILE A 119 2.19 10.63 7.95
N LYS A 120 2.56 11.41 6.94
CA LYS A 120 2.55 12.88 6.97
C LYS A 120 2.06 13.43 5.64
N GLN A 121 1.74 14.72 5.61
CA GLN A 121 1.37 15.38 4.37
C GLN A 121 2.62 15.80 3.59
N ASP A 122 2.63 15.57 2.28
CA ASP A 122 3.65 16.04 1.35
C ASP A 122 3.71 17.59 1.38
N VAL A 123 4.92 18.13 1.27
CA VAL A 123 5.19 19.58 1.29
C VAL A 123 5.86 19.99 -0.01
N LYS A 124 5.18 20.83 -0.79
CA LYS A 124 5.68 21.36 -2.06
C LYS A 124 5.86 22.88 -1.94
N LYS A 125 7.08 23.36 -2.19
CA LYS A 125 7.44 24.79 -2.11
C LYS A 125 7.03 25.43 -0.77
N GLY A 126 7.28 24.73 0.34
CA GLY A 126 6.95 25.21 1.69
C GLY A 126 5.46 25.28 2.01
N ASN A 127 4.60 24.62 1.24
CA ASN A 127 3.16 24.54 1.52
C ASN A 127 2.71 23.08 1.51
N LEU A 128 1.71 22.76 2.33
CA LEU A 128 1.06 21.46 2.31
C LEU A 128 0.45 21.20 0.94
N ARG A 129 0.69 20.00 0.40
CA ARG A 129 0.22 19.62 -0.93
C ARG A 129 -1.18 19.03 -0.86
N TYR A 130 -2.05 19.54 -1.73
CA TYR A 130 -3.38 19.03 -1.98
C TYR A 130 -3.51 18.71 -3.46
N VAL A 131 -3.98 17.52 -3.80
CA VAL A 131 -4.27 17.13 -5.18
C VAL A 131 -5.52 17.87 -5.67
N ALA A 132 -5.47 18.34 -6.90
CA ALA A 132 -6.55 19.09 -7.53
C ALA A 132 -7.78 18.22 -7.83
N ASN A 133 -8.97 18.82 -7.84
CA ASN A 133 -10.15 18.18 -8.43
C ASN A 133 -10.13 18.41 -9.94
N VAL A 134 -9.78 17.37 -10.70
CA VAL A 134 -9.80 17.41 -12.16
C VAL A 134 -11.12 16.83 -12.62
N PHE A 135 -12.00 17.67 -13.17
CA PHE A 135 -13.36 17.27 -13.54
C PHE A 135 -13.35 16.03 -14.46
N PRO A 136 -14.12 14.98 -14.14
CA PRO A 136 -15.21 14.92 -13.13
C PRO A 136 -14.81 14.40 -11.73
N HIS A 137 -13.51 14.24 -11.45
CA HIS A 137 -13.01 13.55 -10.26
C HIS A 137 -12.83 14.46 -9.04
N LYS A 138 -13.46 14.12 -7.90
CA LYS A 138 -13.22 14.77 -6.60
C LYS A 138 -12.04 14.09 -5.91
N GLY A 139 -10.93 14.82 -5.72
CA GLY A 139 -9.74 14.32 -5.02
C GLY A 139 -9.25 12.98 -5.57
N TYR A 140 -8.82 12.10 -4.67
CA TYR A 140 -8.51 10.70 -5.00
C TYR A 140 -9.81 9.91 -5.22
N ILE A 141 -9.90 9.13 -6.30
CA ILE A 141 -11.11 8.36 -6.63
C ILE A 141 -11.11 6.92 -6.10
N TRP A 142 -10.10 6.56 -5.30
CA TRP A 142 -9.92 5.31 -4.55
C TRP A 142 -9.56 5.62 -3.10
N ASN A 143 -9.61 4.61 -2.23
CA ASN A 143 -8.75 4.67 -1.05
C ASN A 143 -7.33 4.38 -1.56
N TYR A 144 -6.39 5.28 -1.28
CA TYR A 144 -5.03 5.21 -1.79
C TYR A 144 -4.05 4.97 -0.66
N GLY A 145 -3.00 4.22 -0.94
CA GLY A 145 -1.94 3.93 0.02
C GLY A 145 -0.91 2.99 -0.57
N ALA A 146 -0.20 2.24 0.27
CA ALA A 146 0.88 1.39 -0.19
C ALA A 146 0.89 0.02 0.49
N ILE A 147 1.54 -0.95 -0.16
CA ILE A 147 1.80 -2.28 0.43
C ILE A 147 3.07 -2.16 1.30
N PRO A 148 3.00 -2.50 2.60
CA PRO A 148 4.18 -2.45 3.46
C PRO A 148 5.20 -3.51 3.05
N GLN A 149 6.46 -3.30 3.43
CA GLN A 149 7.59 -4.16 3.08
C GLN A 149 7.82 -4.32 1.56
N THR A 150 7.50 -3.30 0.78
CA THR A 150 7.82 -3.24 -0.65
C THR A 150 8.62 -1.98 -0.93
N TRP A 151 9.49 -1.99 -1.93
CA TRP A 151 10.27 -0.81 -2.29
C TRP A 151 10.58 -0.84 -3.78
N GLU A 152 10.30 0.26 -4.47
CA GLU A 152 10.70 0.48 -5.86
C GLU A 152 12.14 1.02 -5.91
N ASP A 153 13.11 0.12 -6.01
CA ASP A 153 14.55 0.45 -5.93
C ASP A 153 14.98 1.42 -7.07
N PRO A 154 15.47 2.63 -6.75
CA PRO A 154 15.92 3.59 -7.76
C PRO A 154 17.23 3.16 -8.46
N GLY A 155 17.94 2.17 -7.91
CA GLY A 155 19.08 1.52 -8.55
C GLY A 155 18.67 0.43 -9.55
N HIS A 156 17.41 -0.02 -9.54
CA HIS A 156 16.90 -1.03 -10.45
C HIS A 156 16.16 -0.40 -11.62
N LYS A 157 16.61 -0.70 -12.84
CA LYS A 157 15.91 -0.33 -14.07
C LYS A 157 14.92 -1.43 -14.44
N ASP A 158 13.63 -1.10 -14.39
CA ASP A 158 12.55 -2.01 -14.76
C ASP A 158 12.56 -2.32 -16.26
N GLY A 159 12.33 -3.59 -16.60
CA GLY A 159 12.42 -4.09 -17.97
C GLY A 159 11.23 -3.69 -18.85
N ASP A 160 10.07 -3.43 -18.25
CA ASP A 160 8.82 -3.13 -18.95
C ASP A 160 8.63 -1.63 -19.17
N THR A 161 8.97 -0.81 -18.17
CA THR A 161 8.90 0.65 -18.26
C THR A 161 10.17 1.26 -18.86
N GLY A 162 11.33 0.60 -18.68
CA GLY A 162 12.63 1.16 -19.03
C GLY A 162 13.09 2.30 -18.11
N CYS A 163 12.45 2.48 -16.94
CA CYS A 163 12.75 3.52 -15.95
C CYS A 163 13.25 2.90 -14.64
N CYS A 164 13.91 3.69 -13.79
CA CYS A 164 14.25 3.28 -12.42
C CYS A 164 13.08 3.48 -11.48
N GLY A 165 13.02 2.73 -10.37
CA GLY A 165 11.98 2.91 -9.34
C GLY A 165 11.98 4.31 -8.70
N ASP A 166 10.83 4.75 -8.21
CA ASP A 166 10.59 6.07 -7.59
C ASP A 166 11.07 6.19 -6.13
N ASN A 167 11.68 5.12 -5.59
CA ASN A 167 12.24 5.03 -4.25
C ASN A 167 11.22 5.00 -3.10
N ASP A 168 9.94 4.72 -3.39
CA ASP A 168 8.87 4.57 -2.39
C ASP A 168 8.31 3.13 -2.36
N PRO A 169 7.43 2.78 -1.39
CA PRO A 169 6.73 1.50 -1.40
C PRO A 169 5.71 1.43 -2.54
N ILE A 170 5.39 0.22 -3.02
CA ILE A 170 4.48 0.07 -4.17
C ILE A 170 3.07 0.56 -3.84
N ASP A 171 2.52 1.37 -4.73
CA ASP A 171 1.25 2.06 -4.55
C ASP A 171 0.03 1.18 -4.83
N VAL A 172 -1.08 1.48 -4.14
CA VAL A 172 -2.34 0.74 -4.24
C VAL A 172 -3.53 1.69 -4.36
N CYS A 173 -4.38 1.38 -5.34
CA CYS A 173 -5.72 1.91 -5.51
C CYS A 173 -6.75 0.86 -5.05
N GLU A 174 -7.31 1.05 -3.85
CA GLU A 174 -8.35 0.18 -3.30
C GLU A 174 -9.75 0.67 -3.69
N ILE A 175 -10.52 -0.21 -4.35
CA ILE A 175 -11.72 0.15 -5.12
C ILE A 175 -13.05 -0.15 -4.41
N GLY A 176 -12.99 -0.64 -3.17
CA GLY A 176 -14.16 -1.05 -2.39
C GLY A 176 -15.10 0.11 -2.07
N THR A 177 -16.31 -0.23 -1.69
CA THR A 177 -17.41 0.70 -1.39
C THR A 177 -17.17 1.53 -0.13
N LYS A 178 -16.48 0.98 0.88
CA LYS A 178 -16.13 1.71 2.12
C LYS A 178 -15.13 2.83 1.81
N VAL A 179 -15.34 4.01 2.39
CA VAL A 179 -14.29 5.04 2.48
C VAL A 179 -13.48 4.71 3.73
N CYS A 180 -12.21 4.33 3.54
CA CYS A 180 -11.32 3.95 4.64
C CYS A 180 -10.82 5.18 5.42
N SER A 181 -10.38 4.94 6.64
CA SER A 181 -9.71 5.97 7.44
C SER A 181 -8.23 6.02 7.08
N ARG A 182 -7.63 7.21 7.19
CA ARG A 182 -6.18 7.35 7.06
C ARG A 182 -5.48 6.59 8.18
N GLY A 183 -4.44 5.85 7.83
CA GLY A 183 -3.70 4.93 8.69
C GLY A 183 -4.44 3.62 9.00
N GLU A 184 -5.60 3.37 8.39
CA GLU A 184 -6.22 2.06 8.47
C GLU A 184 -5.35 1.03 7.75
N VAL A 185 -5.13 -0.14 8.38
CA VAL A 185 -4.41 -1.27 7.78
C VAL A 185 -5.45 -2.30 7.37
N ILE A 186 -5.70 -2.40 6.07
CA ILE A 186 -6.74 -3.25 5.50
C ILE A 186 -6.14 -4.48 4.81
N LYS A 187 -6.99 -5.50 4.61
CA LYS A 187 -6.63 -6.74 3.92
C LYS A 187 -7.23 -6.69 2.53
N VAL A 188 -6.42 -6.87 1.50
CA VAL A 188 -6.88 -6.71 0.11
C VAL A 188 -6.54 -7.91 -0.75
N LYS A 189 -7.40 -8.15 -1.74
CA LYS A 189 -7.13 -9.00 -2.88
C LYS A 189 -6.67 -8.15 -4.06
N VAL A 190 -5.54 -8.52 -4.66
CA VAL A 190 -5.00 -7.87 -5.87
C VAL A 190 -5.76 -8.34 -7.11
N LEU A 191 -6.05 -7.40 -8.00
CA LEU A 191 -6.81 -7.61 -9.24
C LEU A 191 -5.98 -7.34 -10.50
N GLY A 192 -5.01 -6.44 -10.43
CA GLY A 192 -4.13 -6.08 -11.55
C GLY A 192 -3.22 -4.91 -11.19
N VAL A 193 -2.50 -4.37 -12.17
CA VAL A 193 -1.57 -3.25 -11.96
C VAL A 193 -1.48 -2.37 -13.22
N LEU A 194 -1.25 -1.06 -13.02
CA LEU A 194 -0.97 -0.08 -14.06
C LEU A 194 0.48 0.41 -13.95
N ALA A 195 1.17 0.46 -15.08
CA ALA A 195 2.56 0.91 -15.17
C ALA A 195 2.63 2.41 -15.49
N MET A 196 2.61 3.27 -14.48
CA MET A 196 2.79 4.71 -14.69
C MET A 196 4.29 5.04 -14.79
N ILE A 197 4.62 6.02 -15.62
CA ILE A 197 5.94 6.65 -15.67
C ILE A 197 5.76 8.07 -15.13
N ASP A 198 6.20 8.29 -13.89
CA ASP A 198 6.07 9.57 -13.20
C ASP A 198 7.37 10.36 -13.29
N GLU A 199 7.38 11.44 -14.09
CA GLU A 199 8.56 12.30 -14.26
C GLU A 199 9.88 11.56 -14.62
N GLY A 200 9.78 10.36 -15.22
CA GLY A 200 10.92 9.53 -15.64
C GLY A 200 11.21 8.33 -14.73
N GLU A 201 10.42 8.15 -13.67
CA GLU A 201 10.53 7.05 -12.71
C GLU A 201 9.40 6.02 -12.95
N THR A 202 9.69 4.76 -12.68
CA THR A 202 8.70 3.67 -12.62
C THR A 202 7.88 3.88 -11.37
N ASP A 203 6.56 3.88 -11.53
CA ASP A 203 5.62 4.07 -10.45
C ASP A 203 4.40 3.14 -10.67
N TRP A 204 4.43 1.96 -10.03
CA TRP A 204 3.41 0.93 -10.23
C TRP A 204 2.16 1.20 -9.38
N LYS A 205 0.99 1.24 -10.03
CA LYS A 205 -0.31 1.42 -9.35
C LYS A 205 -1.09 0.11 -9.31
N VAL A 206 -1.05 -0.58 -8.18
CA VAL A 206 -1.78 -1.84 -7.97
C VAL A 206 -3.27 -1.56 -7.83
N MET A 207 -4.10 -2.31 -8.54
CA MET A 207 -5.55 -2.32 -8.36
C MET A 207 -5.94 -3.44 -7.40
N ALA A 208 -6.61 -3.09 -6.30
CA ALA A 208 -7.00 -4.04 -5.28
C ALA A 208 -8.40 -3.77 -4.72
N ILE A 209 -8.97 -4.74 -4.02
CA ILE A 209 -10.23 -4.59 -3.29
C ILE A 209 -10.11 -5.19 -1.90
N ASN A 210 -10.67 -4.49 -0.90
CA ASN A 210 -10.78 -5.00 0.46
C ASN A 210 -11.51 -6.37 0.47
N VAL A 211 -10.95 -7.37 1.14
CA VAL A 211 -11.54 -8.72 1.22
C VAL A 211 -12.88 -8.76 1.95
N GLU A 212 -13.16 -7.74 2.75
CA GLU A 212 -14.42 -7.57 3.48
C GLU A 212 -15.50 -6.83 2.66
N ASP A 213 -15.16 -6.33 1.47
CA ASP A 213 -16.12 -5.65 0.60
C ASP A 213 -17.16 -6.65 0.03
N PRO A 214 -18.46 -6.31 -0.01
CA PRO A 214 -19.50 -7.19 -0.57
C PRO A 214 -19.26 -7.64 -2.02
N GLU A 215 -18.59 -6.82 -2.84
CA GLU A 215 -18.26 -7.11 -4.24
C GLU A 215 -16.96 -7.91 -4.38
N ALA A 216 -16.18 -8.09 -3.30
CA ALA A 216 -14.88 -8.75 -3.36
C ALA A 216 -14.97 -10.16 -3.95
N LYS A 217 -16.03 -10.91 -3.67
CA LYS A 217 -16.25 -12.27 -4.23
C LYS A 217 -16.37 -12.29 -5.76
N ASP A 218 -16.87 -11.20 -6.36
CA ASP A 218 -17.21 -11.10 -7.78
C ASP A 218 -16.06 -10.50 -8.62
N LEU A 219 -15.07 -9.89 -7.94
CA LEU A 219 -13.90 -9.24 -8.54
C LEU A 219 -12.66 -10.10 -8.26
N ASN A 220 -12.18 -10.88 -9.22
CA ASN A 220 -11.06 -11.81 -9.03
C ASN A 220 -9.86 -11.54 -9.95
N ASN A 221 -10.06 -10.78 -11.02
CA ASN A 221 -9.01 -10.33 -11.93
C ASN A 221 -9.39 -8.96 -12.53
N ILE A 222 -8.47 -8.33 -13.25
CA ILE A 222 -8.64 -6.99 -13.82
C ILE A 222 -9.85 -6.90 -14.77
N GLY A 223 -10.13 -7.97 -15.52
CA GLY A 223 -11.28 -8.04 -16.43
C GLY A 223 -12.64 -7.96 -15.72
N ASP A 224 -12.72 -8.36 -14.45
CA ASP A 224 -13.95 -8.23 -13.67
C ASP A 224 -14.26 -6.77 -13.34
N ILE A 225 -13.23 -5.93 -13.14
CA ILE A 225 -13.40 -4.48 -12.95
C ILE A 225 -14.01 -3.88 -14.22
N GLN A 226 -13.49 -4.20 -15.41
CA GLN A 226 -14.04 -3.71 -16.67
C GLN A 226 -15.52 -4.11 -16.84
N ARG A 227 -15.87 -5.34 -16.44
CA ARG A 227 -17.22 -5.91 -16.59
C ARG A 227 -18.22 -5.34 -15.58
N LEU A 228 -17.82 -5.20 -14.31
CA LEU A 228 -18.71 -4.83 -13.21
C LEU A 228 -18.69 -3.32 -12.90
N LYS A 229 -17.61 -2.63 -13.25
CA LYS A 229 -17.40 -1.19 -13.04
C LYS A 229 -16.97 -0.53 -14.36
N PRO A 230 -17.85 -0.50 -15.38
CA PRO A 230 -17.50 0.05 -16.70
C PRO A 230 -17.09 1.52 -16.60
N GLY A 231 -15.98 1.90 -17.25
CA GLY A 231 -15.42 3.24 -17.21
C GLY A 231 -14.44 3.50 -16.04
N TYR A 232 -14.34 2.57 -15.08
CA TYR A 232 -13.53 2.78 -13.88
C TYR A 232 -12.03 2.73 -14.17
N LEU A 233 -11.58 1.76 -14.98
CA LEU A 233 -10.17 1.65 -15.39
C LEU A 233 -9.74 2.83 -16.27
N GLU A 234 -10.63 3.28 -17.16
CA GLU A 234 -10.42 4.45 -18.00
C GLU A 234 -10.31 5.72 -17.14
N ALA A 235 -11.17 5.87 -16.13
CA ALA A 235 -11.09 6.95 -15.15
C ALA A 235 -9.79 6.91 -14.34
N THR A 236 -9.29 5.71 -13.98
CA THR A 236 -8.00 5.55 -13.30
C THR A 236 -6.84 6.07 -14.12
N VAL A 237 -6.74 5.62 -15.38
CA VAL A 237 -5.69 6.07 -16.29
C VAL A 237 -5.79 7.58 -16.52
N ASP A 238 -7.02 8.07 -16.69
CA ASP A 238 -7.30 9.49 -16.88
C ASP A 238 -6.89 10.38 -15.69
N TRP A 239 -7.16 9.91 -14.46
CA TRP A 239 -6.76 10.59 -13.24
C TRP A 239 -5.24 10.69 -13.14
N PHE A 240 -4.54 9.56 -13.24
CA PHE A 240 -3.06 9.51 -13.14
C PHE A 240 -2.37 10.27 -14.28
N ARG A 241 -2.97 10.29 -15.48
CA ARG A 241 -2.44 11.08 -16.59
C ARG A 241 -2.42 12.57 -16.28
N ARG A 242 -3.45 13.09 -15.60
CA ARG A 242 -3.74 14.54 -15.57
C ARG A 242 -3.60 15.19 -14.18
N TYR A 243 -3.49 14.43 -13.09
CA TYR A 243 -3.58 14.98 -11.74
C TYR A 243 -2.52 16.06 -11.42
N LYS A 244 -1.33 16.01 -12.05
CA LYS A 244 -0.28 17.03 -11.89
C LYS A 244 -0.36 18.19 -12.88
N VAL A 245 -1.21 18.12 -13.90
CA VAL A 245 -1.28 19.18 -14.92
C VAL A 245 -1.77 20.52 -14.33
N PRO A 246 -2.71 20.57 -13.37
CA PRO A 246 -3.01 21.79 -12.61
C PRO A 246 -1.80 22.42 -11.91
N ASP A 247 -0.78 21.64 -11.59
CA ASP A 247 0.49 22.11 -11.00
C ASP A 247 1.49 22.61 -12.06
N GLY A 248 1.10 22.65 -13.34
CA GLY A 248 1.96 23.04 -14.46
C GLY A 248 2.95 21.96 -14.92
N LYS A 249 2.71 20.69 -14.54
CA LYS A 249 3.49 19.53 -15.02
C LYS A 249 2.88 18.98 -16.32
N PRO A 250 3.67 18.28 -17.16
CA PRO A 250 3.14 17.55 -18.30
C PRO A 250 2.23 16.40 -17.86
N GLU A 251 1.50 15.83 -18.81
CA GLU A 251 0.76 14.59 -18.59
C GLU A 251 1.72 13.41 -18.36
N ASN A 252 1.39 12.56 -17.38
CA ASN A 252 2.15 11.35 -17.11
C ASN A 252 1.97 10.33 -18.25
N GLN A 253 3.01 9.54 -18.48
CA GLN A 253 3.03 8.48 -19.48
C GLN A 253 2.82 7.13 -18.82
N PHE A 254 2.57 6.10 -19.63
CA PHE A 254 2.35 4.75 -19.14
C PHE A 254 3.07 3.76 -20.05
N ALA A 255 3.67 2.72 -19.46
CA ALA A 255 4.09 1.57 -20.24
C ALA A 255 2.87 0.79 -20.76
N PHE A 256 3.09 -0.16 -21.67
CA PHE A 256 2.03 -0.97 -22.28
C PHE A 256 0.87 -0.15 -22.88
N ASN A 257 1.13 1.07 -23.35
CA ASN A 257 0.10 2.01 -23.82
C ASN A 257 -1.04 2.27 -22.81
N GLY A 258 -0.75 2.23 -21.51
CA GLY A 258 -1.73 2.45 -20.45
C GLY A 258 -2.70 1.28 -20.23
N GLN A 259 -2.38 0.09 -20.75
CA GLN A 259 -3.13 -1.12 -20.45
C GLN A 259 -2.77 -1.64 -19.05
N PHE A 260 -3.81 -2.03 -18.30
CA PHE A 260 -3.61 -2.75 -17.05
C PHE A 260 -3.11 -4.17 -17.33
N LYS A 261 -2.18 -4.62 -16.49
CA LYS A 261 -1.76 -6.02 -16.43
C LYS A 261 -2.64 -6.76 -15.41
N ASP A 262 -2.77 -8.06 -15.61
CA ASP A 262 -3.62 -8.91 -14.78
C ASP A 262 -3.08 -9.13 -13.38
N LYS A 263 -3.87 -9.85 -12.58
CA LYS A 263 -3.53 -10.19 -11.19
C LYS A 263 -2.19 -10.91 -11.05
N ASP A 264 -1.87 -11.85 -11.93
CA ASP A 264 -0.67 -12.68 -11.78
C ASP A 264 0.59 -11.85 -12.03
N PHE A 265 0.55 -10.98 -13.05
CA PHE A 265 1.60 -10.00 -13.29
C PHE A 265 1.76 -9.07 -12.09
N ALA A 266 0.66 -8.52 -11.57
CA ALA A 266 0.69 -7.63 -10.42
C ALA A 266 1.31 -8.28 -9.17
N ILE A 267 0.98 -9.54 -8.89
CA ILE A 267 1.56 -10.28 -7.77
C ILE A 267 3.07 -10.46 -7.95
N GLU A 268 3.56 -10.72 -9.17
CA GLU A 268 5.01 -10.82 -9.39
C GLU A 268 5.71 -9.46 -9.25
N THR A 269 5.09 -8.37 -9.72
CA THR A 269 5.59 -7.00 -9.49
C THR A 269 5.74 -6.72 -7.99
N ILE A 270 4.71 -7.01 -7.18
CA ILE A 270 4.73 -6.85 -5.72
C ILE A 270 5.82 -7.72 -5.07
N LYS A 271 5.97 -8.98 -5.52
CA LYS A 271 7.04 -9.86 -5.03
C LYS A 271 8.42 -9.32 -5.38
N SER A 272 8.58 -8.67 -6.52
CA SER A 272 9.84 -8.04 -6.93
C SER A 272 10.20 -6.87 -6.01
N THR A 273 9.26 -5.95 -5.79
CA THR A 273 9.48 -4.82 -4.88
C THR A 273 9.69 -5.27 -3.43
N HIS A 274 9.09 -6.39 -3.02
CA HIS A 274 9.39 -7.02 -1.73
C HIS A 274 10.83 -7.59 -1.66
N ARG A 275 11.35 -8.17 -2.75
CA ARG A 275 12.75 -8.63 -2.81
C ARG A 275 13.72 -7.45 -2.67
N PHE A 276 13.42 -6.32 -3.30
CA PHE A 276 14.21 -5.09 -3.13
C PHE A 276 14.15 -4.56 -1.70
N TRP A 277 12.96 -4.52 -1.09
CA TRP A 277 12.82 -4.15 0.32
C TRP A 277 13.60 -5.08 1.25
N LYS A 278 13.63 -6.40 0.99
CA LYS A 278 14.44 -7.33 1.79
C LYS A 278 15.93 -6.96 1.72
N ALA A 279 16.43 -6.63 0.53
CA ALA A 279 17.82 -6.20 0.36
C ALA A 279 18.09 -4.86 1.08
N LEU A 280 17.13 -3.93 1.05
CA LEU A 280 17.19 -2.66 1.78
C LEU A 280 17.27 -2.89 3.30
N ILE A 281 16.31 -3.63 3.88
CA ILE A 281 16.17 -3.76 5.33
C ILE A 281 17.28 -4.61 5.97
N SER A 282 17.96 -5.44 5.16
CA SER A 282 19.10 -6.26 5.55
C SER A 282 20.46 -5.61 5.22
N GLU A 283 20.48 -4.34 4.83
CA GLU A 283 21.71 -3.58 4.48
C GLU A 283 22.53 -4.17 3.31
N ASN A 284 21.89 -4.93 2.43
CA ASN A 284 22.53 -5.46 1.21
C ASN A 284 22.50 -4.45 0.04
N THR A 285 21.72 -3.38 0.18
CA THR A 285 21.64 -2.27 -0.78
C THR A 285 21.81 -0.94 -0.05
N ASN A 286 22.30 0.08 -0.75
CA ASN A 286 22.42 1.43 -0.19
C ASN A 286 21.03 2.02 0.08
N ALA A 287 20.69 2.23 1.36
CA ALA A 287 19.44 2.86 1.77
C ALA A 287 19.32 4.33 1.36
N GLY A 288 20.43 4.97 0.95
CA GLY A 288 20.47 6.37 0.59
C GLY A 288 19.99 7.24 1.75
N GLY A 289 18.83 7.90 1.56
CA GLY A 289 18.19 8.73 2.59
C GLY A 289 17.04 8.05 3.35
N LEU A 290 16.75 6.77 3.07
CA LEU A 290 15.63 6.05 3.68
C LEU A 290 15.92 5.72 5.15
N ASN A 291 14.89 5.85 5.99
CA ASN A 291 14.99 5.51 7.39
C ASN A 291 14.48 4.09 7.62
N CYS A 292 15.42 3.15 7.80
CA CYS A 292 15.12 1.72 7.97
C CYS A 292 14.82 1.31 9.43
N LYS A 293 14.72 2.26 10.36
CA LYS A 293 14.47 1.97 11.78
C LYS A 293 13.14 1.22 11.95
N ASN A 294 13.20 0.09 12.62
CA ASN A 294 12.08 -0.82 12.80
C ASN A 294 12.09 -1.43 14.21
N THR A 295 11.04 -2.14 14.60
CA THR A 295 10.85 -2.64 15.97
C THR A 295 10.48 -4.12 16.05
N CYS A 296 10.05 -4.70 14.94
CA CYS A 296 9.51 -6.05 14.87
C CYS A 296 10.23 -6.93 13.83
N VAL A 297 11.04 -6.36 12.94
CA VAL A 297 11.89 -7.16 12.06
C VAL A 297 12.97 -7.83 12.91
N SER A 298 13.11 -9.15 12.80
CA SER A 298 14.03 -9.92 13.64
C SER A 298 15.45 -9.38 13.50
N ALA A 299 16.21 -9.34 14.61
CA ALA A 299 17.58 -8.80 14.60
C ALA A 299 18.55 -9.55 13.68
N GLY A 300 18.25 -10.80 13.31
CA GLY A 300 19.00 -11.54 12.29
C GLY A 300 18.67 -11.14 10.84
N ASP A 301 17.53 -10.49 10.63
CA ASP A 301 17.01 -10.06 9.32
C ASP A 301 17.21 -8.55 9.08
N SER A 302 17.41 -7.76 10.15
CA SER A 302 17.65 -6.33 10.04
C SER A 302 18.59 -5.79 11.12
N PRO A 303 19.66 -5.06 10.75
CA PRO A 303 20.54 -4.38 11.70
C PRO A 303 19.92 -3.10 12.28
N PHE A 304 18.76 -2.67 11.77
CA PHE A 304 18.12 -1.39 12.12
C PHE A 304 17.05 -1.49 13.22
N CYS A 305 16.90 -2.67 13.83
CA CYS A 305 15.94 -2.91 14.89
C CYS A 305 16.27 -2.06 16.13
N CYS A 306 15.32 -1.27 16.61
CA CYS A 306 15.45 -0.46 17.81
C CYS A 306 14.57 -0.98 18.96
N SER A 307 14.92 -0.59 20.18
CA SER A 307 14.14 -0.91 21.37
C SER A 307 12.79 -0.17 21.39
N THR A 308 11.85 -0.71 22.17
CA THR A 308 10.55 -0.07 22.41
C THR A 308 10.69 1.33 23.02
N ASP A 309 11.69 1.55 23.88
CA ASP A 309 11.87 2.84 24.53
C ASP A 309 12.47 3.89 23.59
N GLU A 310 13.35 3.49 22.67
CA GLU A 310 13.80 4.37 21.59
C GLU A 310 12.64 4.77 20.67
N ALA A 311 11.75 3.82 20.32
CA ALA A 311 10.58 4.12 19.52
C ALA A 311 9.62 5.09 20.25
N LYS A 312 9.39 4.89 21.56
CA LYS A 312 8.64 5.84 22.39
C LYS A 312 9.30 7.22 22.45
N ALA A 313 10.63 7.29 22.52
CA ALA A 313 11.35 8.55 22.55
C ALA A 313 11.20 9.33 21.24
N VAL A 314 11.20 8.66 20.08
CA VAL A 314 10.92 9.26 18.77
C VAL A 314 9.54 9.93 18.79
N VAL A 315 8.49 9.20 19.20
CA VAL A 315 7.12 9.74 19.24
C VAL A 315 6.99 10.82 20.32
N GLY A 316 7.62 10.62 21.48
CA GLY A 316 7.66 11.59 22.59
C GLY A 316 8.32 12.92 22.23
N GLY A 317 9.27 12.92 21.28
CA GLY A 317 9.92 14.13 20.75
C GLY A 317 9.06 14.93 19.78
N THR A 318 7.91 14.41 19.35
CA THR A 318 6.95 15.16 18.51
C THR A 318 5.95 15.94 19.36
N SER A 319 5.42 17.02 18.80
CA SER A 319 4.38 17.82 19.46
C SER A 319 3.13 16.97 19.76
N PRO A 320 2.47 17.15 20.92
CA PRO A 320 1.17 16.54 21.18
C PRO A 320 0.16 16.92 20.09
N CYS A 321 -0.85 16.07 19.88
CA CYS A 321 -1.95 16.40 18.99
C CYS A 321 -2.65 17.67 19.49
N GLY A 322 -2.87 18.64 18.61
CA GLY A 322 -3.54 19.90 18.91
C GLY A 322 -4.69 20.18 17.96
N THR A 323 -5.06 21.46 17.86
CA THR A 323 -6.16 21.93 17.03
C THR A 323 -5.86 21.77 15.54
N GLU A 324 -6.84 21.32 14.77
CA GLU A 324 -6.78 21.25 13.32
C GLU A 324 -6.79 22.66 12.68
N ASP A 325 -5.88 22.90 11.74
CA ASP A 325 -5.91 24.09 10.90
C ASP A 325 -6.94 23.93 9.76
N PRO A 326 -7.60 25.00 9.31
CA PRO A 326 -8.57 24.90 8.24
C PRO A 326 -7.89 24.55 6.89
N ILE A 327 -8.52 23.66 6.13
CA ILE A 327 -8.10 23.37 4.76
C ILE A 327 -8.33 24.62 3.89
N PRO A 328 -7.36 25.05 3.06
CA PRO A 328 -7.54 26.21 2.19
C PRO A 328 -8.72 26.04 1.22
N CYS A 329 -9.58 27.06 1.09
CA CYS A 329 -10.74 27.01 0.18
C CYS A 329 -10.37 26.84 -1.31
N SER A 330 -9.11 27.03 -1.67
CA SER A 330 -8.60 26.72 -3.01
C SER A 330 -8.67 25.24 -3.35
N VAL A 331 -8.72 24.36 -2.35
CA VAL A 331 -8.80 22.90 -2.52
C VAL A 331 -10.14 22.47 -3.13
N ASP A 332 -11.20 23.28 -3.01
CA ASP A 332 -12.51 22.98 -3.60
C ASP A 332 -12.65 23.41 -5.06
N LYS A 333 -11.60 24.01 -5.65
CA LYS A 333 -11.63 24.41 -7.06
C LYS A 333 -11.69 23.18 -7.98
N TRP A 334 -12.44 23.34 -9.06
CA TRP A 334 -12.50 22.39 -10.17
C TRP A 334 -11.63 22.85 -11.33
N PHE A 335 -10.85 21.92 -11.87
CA PHE A 335 -10.05 22.09 -13.08
C PHE A 335 -10.72 21.36 -14.23
N TYR A 336 -10.87 22.04 -15.36
CA TYR A 336 -11.55 21.52 -16.55
C TYR A 336 -10.57 21.44 -17.72
N TYR A 337 -10.73 20.40 -18.54
CA TYR A 337 -10.05 20.25 -19.82
C TYR A 337 -11.03 20.39 -20.97
N GLU A 338 -10.64 21.09 -22.03
CA GLU A 338 -11.36 21.06 -23.30
C GLU A 338 -11.13 19.69 -23.94
N ASN A 339 -12.18 18.87 -23.98
CA ASN A 339 -12.12 17.55 -24.58
C ASN A 339 -12.32 17.72 -26.10
N SER A 340 -11.26 17.64 -26.90
CA SER A 340 -11.33 17.78 -28.36
C SER A 340 -12.10 16.62 -29.05
N SER A 341 -12.45 15.57 -28.29
CA SER A 341 -13.09 14.35 -28.79
C SER A 341 -14.60 14.27 -28.55
N TYR A 342 -15.17 15.16 -27.72
CA TYR A 342 -16.60 15.20 -27.43
C TYR A 342 -17.17 16.58 -27.77
N ALA A 343 -17.33 16.84 -29.06
CA ALA A 343 -18.20 17.91 -29.54
C ALA A 343 -19.66 17.50 -29.30
N PHE A 344 -20.15 17.61 -28.06
CA PHE A 344 -21.59 17.71 -27.85
C PHE A 344 -22.07 19.02 -28.49
N PRO A 345 -23.17 19.04 -29.27
CA PRO A 345 -23.77 20.27 -29.70
C PRO A 345 -24.41 20.93 -28.48
N VAL A 346 -23.61 21.70 -27.75
CA VAL A 346 -24.11 22.52 -26.65
C VAL A 346 -24.84 23.70 -27.27
N ASN A 347 -26.12 23.51 -27.61
CA ASN A 347 -27.09 24.59 -27.69
C ASN A 347 -27.39 25.05 -26.25
N CYS A 348 -26.41 25.67 -25.61
CA CYS A 348 -26.61 26.49 -24.43
C CYS A 348 -26.25 27.91 -24.85
N GLN A 349 -27.27 28.74 -25.05
CA GLN A 349 -27.12 30.16 -25.31
C GLN A 349 -26.41 30.80 -24.12
N ILE A 350 -25.07 30.91 -24.21
CA ILE A 350 -24.30 31.82 -23.37
C ILE A 350 -24.51 33.21 -23.99
N LEU A 351 -25.15 34.10 -23.23
CA LEU A 351 -25.17 35.54 -23.50
C LEU A 351 -23.74 36.05 -23.61
N THR A 352 -23.24 36.23 -24.84
CA THR A 352 -21.95 36.86 -25.11
C THR A 352 -22.11 38.38 -25.12
N CYS A 353 -21.52 39.07 -24.13
CA CYS A 353 -21.13 40.46 -24.30
C CYS A 353 -19.96 40.52 -25.29
N HIS A 354 -20.15 41.27 -26.38
CA HIS A 354 -19.18 41.43 -27.47
C HIS A 354 -17.93 42.18 -27.01
N THR A 355 -16.74 41.64 -27.29
CA THR A 355 -15.65 42.42 -27.92
C THR A 355 -14.77 41.51 -28.79
N ARG A 356 -14.52 41.97 -30.03
CA ARG A 356 -13.73 41.29 -31.07
C ARG A 356 -12.21 41.44 -30.80
N ARG A 357 -11.43 40.36 -30.99
CA ARG A 357 -10.34 40.23 -31.99
C ARG A 357 -9.64 38.85 -31.91
N LYS A 358 -9.08 38.45 -33.05
CA LYS A 358 -8.71 37.10 -33.56
C LYS A 358 -7.24 36.66 -33.20
N PRO A 359 -6.73 35.45 -33.60
CA PRO A 359 -6.21 34.45 -32.65
C PRO A 359 -4.70 34.11 -32.78
N GLY A 360 -4.20 33.30 -31.84
CA GLY A 360 -3.02 32.41 -31.93
C GLY A 360 -3.21 31.22 -30.97
N PRO A 361 -2.59 30.05 -31.20
CA PRO A 361 -2.89 28.84 -30.42
C PRO A 361 -2.24 28.96 -29.03
N LYS A 362 -3.07 29.10 -28.00
CA LYS A 362 -2.68 28.91 -26.61
C LYS A 362 -3.70 27.98 -25.97
N VAL A 363 -3.21 26.89 -25.40
CA VAL A 363 -3.98 26.07 -24.45
C VAL A 363 -4.49 27.04 -23.37
N THR A 364 -5.80 27.23 -23.32
CA THR A 364 -6.40 28.21 -22.40
C THR A 364 -6.94 27.45 -21.20
N ILE A 365 -6.19 27.45 -20.10
CA ILE A 365 -6.65 26.95 -18.81
C ILE A 365 -7.67 27.95 -18.26
N ARG A 366 -8.93 27.54 -18.08
CA ARG A 366 -9.96 28.37 -17.42
C ARG A 366 -10.27 27.78 -16.05
N SER A 367 -10.09 28.57 -15.00
CA SER A 367 -10.57 28.26 -13.65
C SER A 367 -11.92 28.96 -13.43
N VAL A 368 -12.92 28.24 -12.93
CA VAL A 368 -14.25 28.78 -12.61
C VAL A 368 -14.51 28.53 -11.12
N ARG A 369 -14.99 29.56 -10.40
CA ARG A 369 -15.39 29.44 -8.98
C ARG A 369 -16.81 28.86 -8.91
N ALA A 370 -17.02 27.92 -8.00
CA ALA A 370 -18.33 27.34 -7.71
C ALA A 370 -19.17 28.27 -6.81
N THR A 371 -19.70 29.36 -7.37
CA THR A 371 -20.79 30.13 -6.74
C THR A 371 -21.98 30.42 -7.66
N ASP A 372 -21.98 29.92 -8.89
CA ASP A 372 -23.08 30.15 -9.85
C ASP A 372 -23.66 28.84 -10.36
N ILE A 373 -24.37 28.10 -9.50
CA ILE A 373 -25.37 27.10 -9.92
C ILE A 373 -26.55 27.22 -8.95
N ARG A 374 -27.68 27.77 -9.43
CA ARG A 374 -29.02 27.60 -8.85
C ARG A 374 -29.82 26.68 -9.75
#